data_AF-A0A2W3Z142-F1
#
_entry.id   AF-A0A2W3Z142-F1
#
_cell.length_a   1.000
_cell.length_b   1.000
_cell.length_c   1.000
_cell.angle_alpha   90.00
_cell.angle_beta   90.00
_cell.angle_gamma   90.00
#
_symmetry.space_group_name_H-M   'P 1'
#
loop_
_entity.id
_entity.type
_entity.pdbx_description
1 polymer ?
#
loop_
_entity_poly.entity_id
_entity_poly.type
_entity_poly.pdbx_seq_one_letter_code
_entity_poly.pdbx_strand_id
1 'polypeptide(L)'
;MSIVDWIFVTGIALTIVALLGSAYFLVQILRTSQQIRRLPVRRIKNKKKRRFIARKRQKLINKRKRSLRYCLVLLVVTVLFGGASGYLSYYQSMNLTTDDSDSVVKGYYLLRDFEEQITIAKEKGDDEEKMQKNIRYLATAMASYGSKTASTSNSQEGQLTLNRYYNAVKQLGMNASTQTKNFYGNAAVVNDFLEDIKKVETYEKAAFAYYNVDESAFSQEK
;
A
#
# COMPACT_ATOMS: atom_id res chain seq x y z
N MET A 1 7.75 -3.57 -8.31
CA MET A 1 7.87 -3.71 -6.84
C MET A 1 8.82 -2.63 -6.37
N SER A 2 8.32 -1.77 -5.49
CA SER A 2 9.09 -0.71 -4.85
C SER A 2 10.16 -1.31 -3.92
N ILE A 3 11.17 -0.51 -3.55
CA ILE A 3 12.17 -0.89 -2.53
C ILE A 3 11.46 -1.22 -1.20
N VAL A 4 10.35 -0.53 -0.91
CA VAL A 4 9.54 -0.74 0.29
C VAL A 4 8.92 -2.14 0.30
N ASP A 5 8.47 -2.65 -0.85
CA ASP A 5 7.91 -3.99 -0.98
C ASP A 5 8.95 -5.07 -0.67
N TRP A 6 10.20 -4.87 -1.12
CA TRP A 6 11.31 -5.77 -0.82
C TRP A 6 11.63 -5.82 0.67
N ILE A 7 11.64 -4.65 1.33
CA ILE A 7 11.86 -4.53 2.78
C ILE A 7 10.73 -5.24 3.53
N PHE A 8 9.48 -5.05 3.09
CA PHE A 8 8.30 -5.67 3.71
C PHE A 8 8.36 -7.20 3.62
N VAL A 9 8.61 -7.77 2.43
CA VAL A 9 8.71 -9.22 2.22
C VAL A 9 9.84 -9.82 3.04
N THR A 10 11.01 -9.17 3.06
CA THR A 10 12.16 -9.62 3.84
C THR A 10 11.86 -9.58 5.34
N GLY A 11 11.20 -8.52 5.82
CA GLY A 11 10.79 -8.39 7.22
C GLY A 11 9.81 -9.47 7.68
N ILE A 12 8.83 -9.82 6.83
CA ILE A 12 7.90 -10.93 7.12
C ILE A 12 8.65 -12.26 7.16
N ALA A 13 9.52 -12.52 6.18
CA ALA A 13 10.30 -13.76 6.14
C ALA A 13 11.14 -13.92 7.41
N LEU A 14 11.83 -12.86 7.85
CA LEU A 14 12.59 -12.86 9.11
C LEU A 14 11.70 -13.07 10.33
N THR A 15 10.51 -12.47 10.35
CA THR A 15 9.53 -12.64 11.43
C THR A 15 9.11 -14.11 11.56
N ILE A 16 8.81 -14.78 10.45
CA ILE A 16 8.44 -16.21 10.41
C ILE A 16 9.60 -17.08 10.89
N VAL A 17 10.82 -16.85 10.39
CA VAL A 17 12.00 -17.62 10.80
C VAL A 17 12.27 -17.44 12.31
N ALA A 18 12.16 -16.22 12.82
CA ALA A 18 12.34 -15.94 14.25
C ALA A 18 11.26 -16.62 15.10
N LEU A 19 10.00 -16.61 14.64
CA LEU A 19 8.89 -17.26 15.32
C LEU A 19 9.09 -18.79 15.40
N LEU A 20 9.46 -19.42 14.28
CA LEU A 20 9.75 -20.86 14.23
C LEU A 20 10.94 -21.23 15.11
N GLY A 21 12.01 -20.42 15.09
CA GLY A 21 13.16 -20.60 15.96
C GLY A 21 12.78 -20.49 17.44
N SER A 22 11.94 -19.52 17.81
CA SER A 22 11.43 -19.36 19.16
C SER A 22 10.64 -20.59 19.61
N ALA A 23 9.71 -21.08 18.77
CA ALA A 23 8.94 -22.30 19.04
C ALA A 23 9.86 -23.52 19.23
N TYR A 24 10.90 -23.67 18.41
CA TYR A 24 11.89 -24.73 18.57
C TYR A 24 12.60 -24.67 19.93
N PHE A 25 13.07 -23.49 20.37
CA PHE A 25 13.71 -23.35 21.67
C PHE A 25 12.73 -23.55 22.83
N LEU A 26 11.46 -23.19 22.65
CA LEU A 26 10.39 -23.46 23.62
C LEU A 26 10.20 -24.98 23.81
N VAL A 27 10.13 -25.75 22.73
CA VAL A 27 10.10 -27.23 22.81
C VAL A 27 11.36 -27.77 23.50
N GLN A 28 12.53 -27.21 23.23
CA GLN A 28 13.77 -27.61 23.87
C GLN A 28 13.77 -27.34 25.39
N ILE A 29 13.18 -26.23 25.83
CA ILE A 29 12.99 -25.91 27.26
C ILE A 29 12.08 -26.96 27.92
N LEU A 30 10.97 -27.33 27.28
CA LEU A 30 10.03 -28.34 27.80
C LEU A 30 10.71 -29.71 27.92
N ARG A 31 11.37 -30.18 26.86
CA ARG A 31 12.11 -31.45 26.86
C ARG A 31 13.21 -31.48 27.92
N THR A 32 14.00 -30.40 28.04
CA THR A 32 15.09 -30.31 29.04
C THR A 32 14.52 -30.28 30.46
N SER A 33 13.38 -29.62 30.67
CA SER A 33 12.70 -29.59 31.97
C SER A 33 12.20 -30.97 32.39
N GLN A 34 11.63 -31.74 31.46
CA GLN A 34 11.27 -33.14 31.69
C GLN A 34 12.50 -33.99 32.04
N GLN A 35 13.62 -33.83 31.32
CA GLN A 35 14.86 -34.55 31.63
C GLN A 35 15.41 -34.21 33.02
N ILE A 36 15.30 -32.96 33.48
CA ILE A 36 15.69 -32.56 34.83
C ILE A 36 14.77 -33.22 35.87
N ARG A 37 13.46 -33.24 35.64
CA ARG A 37 12.48 -33.88 36.52
C ARG A 37 12.69 -35.40 36.66
N ARG A 38 13.16 -36.06 35.60
CA ARG A 38 13.50 -37.51 35.61
C ARG A 38 14.78 -37.84 36.38
N LEU A 39 15.61 -36.87 36.73
CA LEU A 39 16.82 -37.14 37.52
C LEU A 39 16.45 -37.41 38.99
N PRO A 40 17.07 -38.42 39.64
CA PRO A 40 16.76 -38.76 41.02
C PRO A 40 17.05 -37.57 41.94
N VAL A 41 16.04 -37.23 42.76
CA VAL A 41 16.11 -36.17 43.78
C VAL A 41 16.58 -36.73 45.13
N ARG A 42 16.37 -38.03 45.38
CA ARG A 42 16.76 -38.72 46.62
C ARG A 42 18.28 -38.78 46.82
N ARG A 43 18.70 -38.79 48.08
CA ARG A 43 20.11 -38.81 48.51
C ARG A 43 20.78 -40.11 48.05
N ILE A 44 21.71 -40.00 47.10
CA ILE A 44 22.46 -41.15 46.58
C ILE A 44 23.61 -41.46 47.53
N LYS A 45 23.64 -42.68 48.08
CA LYS A 45 24.67 -43.14 49.03
C LYS A 45 26.08 -43.20 48.38
N ASN A 46 26.18 -43.48 47.08
CA ASN A 46 27.46 -43.58 46.37
C ASN A 46 28.00 -42.21 45.90
N LYS A 47 29.19 -41.81 46.37
CA LYS A 47 29.88 -40.54 46.08
C LYS A 47 30.18 -40.33 44.58
N LYS A 48 30.59 -41.37 43.83
CA LYS A 48 30.87 -41.29 42.38
C LYS A 48 29.59 -41.02 41.58
N LYS A 49 28.52 -41.79 41.85
CA LYS A 49 27.19 -41.61 41.21
C LYS A 49 26.57 -40.24 41.53
N ARG A 50 26.73 -39.76 42.77
CA ARG A 50 26.28 -38.42 43.20
C ARG A 50 26.95 -37.30 42.39
N ARG A 51 28.28 -37.35 42.22
CA ARG A 51 29.02 -36.35 41.42
C ARG A 51 28.60 -36.37 39.95
N PHE A 52 28.38 -37.55 39.35
CA PHE A 52 27.94 -37.67 37.97
C PHE A 52 26.54 -37.04 37.75
N ILE A 53 25.58 -37.33 38.63
CA ILE A 53 24.22 -36.80 38.52
C ILE A 53 24.19 -35.29 38.78
N ALA A 54 25.01 -34.78 39.71
CA ALA A 54 25.16 -33.34 39.92
C ALA A 54 25.69 -32.63 38.67
N ARG A 55 26.73 -33.18 38.01
CA ARG A 55 27.26 -32.65 36.75
C ARG A 55 26.22 -32.71 35.63
N LYS A 56 25.49 -33.81 35.48
CA LYS A 56 24.43 -33.96 34.46
C LYS A 56 23.29 -32.96 34.69
N ARG A 57 22.85 -32.78 35.94
CA ARG A 57 21.86 -31.79 36.33
C ARG A 57 22.32 -30.37 35.98
N GLN A 58 23.56 -30.01 36.32
CA GLN A 58 24.11 -28.69 36.00
C GLN A 58 24.16 -28.43 34.48
N LYS A 59 24.59 -29.44 33.69
CA LYS A 59 24.57 -29.35 32.22
C LYS A 59 23.17 -29.09 31.67
N LEU A 60 22.16 -29.80 32.17
CA LEU A 60 20.77 -29.62 31.74
C LEU A 60 20.20 -28.25 32.17
N ILE A 61 20.53 -27.77 33.38
CA ILE A 61 20.13 -26.43 33.84
C ILE A 61 20.75 -25.36 32.93
N ASN A 62 22.05 -25.47 32.61
CA ASN A 62 22.73 -24.54 31.72
C ASN A 62 22.14 -24.59 30.29
N LYS A 63 21.83 -25.79 29.78
CA LYS A 63 21.14 -25.95 28.49
C LYS A 63 19.78 -25.25 28.50
N ARG A 64 18.96 -25.48 29.53
CA ARG A 64 17.65 -24.81 29.69
C ARG A 64 17.80 -23.29 29.73
N LYS A 65 18.75 -22.75 30.51
CA LYS A 65 19.01 -21.30 30.59
C LYS A 65 19.43 -20.72 29.24
N ARG A 66 20.25 -21.45 28.46
CA ARG A 66 20.66 -21.04 27.11
C ARG A 66 19.48 -21.05 26.14
N SER A 67 18.68 -22.11 26.14
CA SER A 67 17.45 -22.19 25.33
C SER A 67 16.45 -21.08 25.69
N LEU A 68 16.30 -20.76 26.98
CA LEU A 68 15.46 -19.65 27.44
C LEU A 68 15.94 -18.31 26.89
N ARG A 69 17.25 -18.03 26.97
CA ARG A 69 17.82 -16.80 26.41
C ARG A 69 17.57 -16.69 24.91
N TYR A 70 17.81 -17.75 24.14
CA TYR A 70 17.55 -17.72 22.70
C TYR A 70 16.07 -17.58 22.37
N CYS A 71 15.19 -18.26 23.11
CA CYS A 71 13.74 -18.09 22.96
C CYS A 71 13.32 -16.63 23.18
N LEU A 72 13.77 -16.01 24.27
CA LEU A 72 13.47 -14.62 24.59
C LEU A 72 14.02 -13.66 23.52
N VAL A 73 15.28 -13.84 23.10
CA VAL A 73 15.88 -13.01 22.04
C VAL A 73 15.09 -13.13 20.74
N LEU A 74 14.74 -14.35 20.32
CA LEU A 74 13.96 -14.56 19.10
C LEU A 74 12.55 -14.00 19.21
N LEU A 75 11.89 -14.07 20.38
CA LEU A 75 10.60 -13.41 20.59
C LEU A 75 10.70 -11.90 20.43
N VAL A 76 11.71 -11.27 21.02
CA VAL A 76 11.93 -9.81 20.85
C VAL A 76 12.14 -9.48 19.38
N VAL A 77 12.96 -10.26 18.68
CA VAL A 77 13.21 -10.11 17.24
C VAL A 77 11.92 -10.25 16.43
N THR A 78 11.07 -11.25 16.74
CA THR A 78 9.76 -11.42 16.11
C THR A 78 8.87 -10.20 16.32
N VAL A 79 8.81 -9.65 17.53
CA VAL A 79 7.99 -8.46 17.82
C VAL A 79 8.52 -7.23 17.06
N LEU A 80 9.84 -7.05 17.01
CA LEU A 80 10.46 -5.93 16.29
C LEU A 80 10.20 -6.00 14.79
N PHE A 81 10.51 -7.12 14.14
CA PHE A 81 10.30 -7.26 12.69
C PHE A 81 8.82 -7.34 12.32
N GLY A 82 8.01 -8.08 13.10
CA GLY A 82 6.57 -8.18 12.87
C GLY A 82 5.87 -6.85 13.06
N GLY A 83 6.24 -6.09 14.11
CA GLY A 83 5.74 -4.74 14.35
C GLY A 83 6.17 -3.77 13.27
N ALA A 84 7.44 -3.77 12.87
CA ALA A 84 7.95 -2.93 11.80
C ALA A 84 7.27 -3.20 10.45
N SER A 85 7.12 -4.48 10.07
CA SER A 85 6.40 -4.87 8.86
C SER A 85 4.92 -4.49 8.93
N GLY A 86 4.26 -4.68 10.07
CA GLY A 86 2.87 -4.27 10.27
C GLY A 86 2.67 -2.76 10.14
N TYR A 87 3.56 -1.97 10.75
CA TYR A 87 3.56 -0.52 10.60
C TYR A 87 3.80 -0.09 9.15
N LEU A 88 4.76 -0.73 8.47
CA LEU A 88 5.07 -0.43 7.08
C LEU A 88 3.88 -0.71 6.16
N SER A 89 3.20 -1.85 6.36
CA SER A 89 1.99 -2.19 5.62
C SER A 89 0.86 -1.21 5.87
N TYR A 90 0.67 -0.79 7.12
CA TYR A 90 -0.32 0.24 7.46
C TYR A 90 0.00 1.56 6.77
N TYR A 91 1.27 2.01 6.84
CA TYR A 91 1.71 3.23 6.18
C TYR A 91 1.52 3.16 4.66
N GLN A 92 1.93 2.06 4.02
CA GLN A 92 1.71 1.86 2.58
C GLN A 92 0.23 1.88 2.22
N SER A 93 -0.64 1.37 3.09
CA SER A 93 -2.09 1.35 2.84
C SER A 93 -2.76 2.72 2.93
N MET A 94 -2.10 3.70 3.55
CA MET A 94 -2.65 5.04 3.74
C MET A 94 -2.10 6.07 2.76
N ASN A 95 -1.12 5.69 1.93
CA ASN A 95 -0.44 6.59 1.01
C ASN A 95 -0.66 6.16 -0.44
N LEU A 96 -0.57 7.12 -1.36
CA LEU A 96 -0.55 6.82 -2.79
C LEU A 96 0.68 5.97 -3.12
N THR A 97 0.47 4.91 -3.89
CA THR A 97 1.56 4.23 -4.56
C THR A 97 2.12 5.12 -5.66
N THR A 98 3.34 4.83 -6.16
CA THR A 98 3.90 5.58 -7.28
C THR A 98 2.98 5.54 -8.50
N ASP A 99 2.45 4.36 -8.83
CA ASP A 99 1.54 4.19 -9.97
C ASP A 99 0.21 4.95 -9.77
N ASP A 100 -0.33 4.97 -8.55
CA ASP A 100 -1.53 5.74 -8.22
C ASP A 100 -1.24 7.25 -8.24
N SER A 101 -0.09 7.68 -7.74
CA SER A 101 0.36 9.07 -7.78
C SER A 101 0.46 9.56 -9.22
N ASP A 102 1.18 8.84 -10.08
CA ASP A 102 1.32 9.16 -11.51
C ASP A 102 -0.04 9.18 -12.22
N SER A 103 -0.92 8.26 -11.85
CA SER A 103 -2.29 8.24 -12.36
C SER A 103 -3.01 9.51 -11.93
N VAL A 104 -3.02 9.84 -10.65
CA VAL A 104 -3.67 11.06 -10.11
C VAL A 104 -3.16 12.33 -10.80
N VAL A 105 -1.83 12.48 -10.94
CA VAL A 105 -1.20 13.60 -11.67
C VAL A 105 -1.74 13.69 -13.10
N LYS A 106 -1.76 12.56 -13.82
CA LYS A 106 -2.23 12.51 -15.19
C LYS A 106 -3.73 12.84 -15.30
N GLY A 107 -4.54 12.36 -14.36
CA GLY A 107 -5.97 12.68 -14.29
C GLY A 107 -6.20 14.17 -14.07
N TYR A 108 -5.42 14.77 -13.16
CA TYR A 108 -5.46 16.20 -12.85
C TYR A 108 -5.24 17.02 -14.13
N TYR A 109 -4.12 16.80 -14.84
CA TYR A 109 -3.81 17.57 -16.05
C TYR A 109 -4.78 17.31 -17.19
N LEU A 110 -5.18 16.05 -17.44
CA LEU A 110 -6.16 15.73 -18.48
C LEU A 110 -7.48 16.48 -18.26
N LEU A 111 -7.94 16.62 -17.01
CA LEU A 111 -9.18 17.31 -16.70
C LEU A 111 -9.08 18.82 -17.01
N ARG A 112 -7.98 19.47 -16.62
CA ARG A 112 -7.76 20.92 -16.86
C ARG A 112 -7.53 21.21 -18.33
N ASP A 113 -6.73 20.40 -19.02
CA ASP A 113 -6.47 20.57 -20.46
C ASP A 113 -7.77 20.40 -21.25
N PHE A 114 -8.62 19.45 -20.84
CA PHE A 114 -9.93 19.25 -21.48
C PHE A 114 -10.85 20.44 -21.23
N GLU A 115 -10.94 20.93 -19.99
CA GLU A 115 -11.70 22.14 -19.63
C GLU A 115 -11.26 23.36 -20.46
N GLU A 116 -9.94 23.57 -20.60
CA GLU A 116 -9.37 24.65 -21.39
C GLU A 116 -9.78 24.53 -22.86
N GLN A 117 -9.62 23.35 -23.47
CA GLN A 117 -9.96 23.15 -24.88
C GLN A 117 -11.46 23.35 -25.16
N ILE A 118 -12.37 22.82 -24.32
CA ILE A 118 -13.81 23.01 -24.53
C ILE A 118 -14.25 24.47 -24.29
N THR A 119 -13.55 25.20 -23.43
CA THR A 119 -13.77 26.63 -23.20
C THR A 119 -13.35 27.45 -24.42
N ILE A 120 -12.19 27.17 -25.01
CA ILE A 120 -11.77 27.81 -26.27
C ILE A 120 -12.75 27.45 -27.41
N ALA A 121 -13.25 26.22 -27.45
CA ALA A 121 -14.24 25.79 -28.45
C ALA A 121 -15.57 26.59 -28.36
N LYS A 122 -15.95 27.02 -27.16
CA LYS A 122 -17.13 27.87 -26.92
C LYS A 122 -17.02 29.23 -27.61
N GLU A 123 -15.80 29.80 -27.65
CA GLU A 123 -15.53 31.14 -28.18
C GLU A 123 -15.38 31.17 -29.71
N LYS A 124 -15.54 30.03 -30.40
CA LYS A 124 -15.31 29.87 -31.85
C LYS A 124 -13.89 30.29 -32.27
N GLY A 125 -12.87 29.64 -31.67
CA GLY A 125 -11.48 29.83 -32.10
C GLY A 125 -11.24 29.48 -33.58
N ASP A 126 -10.12 29.95 -34.13
CA ASP A 126 -9.90 30.06 -35.59
C ASP A 126 -9.82 28.72 -36.38
N ASP A 127 -9.78 27.55 -35.74
CA ASP A 127 -9.64 26.24 -36.41
C ASP A 127 -10.49 25.13 -35.74
N GLU A 128 -11.68 24.91 -36.27
CA GLU A 128 -12.63 23.88 -35.82
C GLU A 128 -12.05 22.46 -35.90
N GLU A 129 -11.33 22.13 -36.98
CA GLU A 129 -10.83 20.77 -37.21
C GLU A 129 -9.73 20.43 -36.19
N LYS A 130 -8.80 21.36 -35.96
CA LYS A 130 -7.77 21.22 -34.93
C LYS A 130 -8.38 21.11 -33.54
N MET A 131 -9.38 21.94 -33.22
CA MET A 131 -10.07 21.89 -31.94
C MET A 131 -10.74 20.54 -31.70
N GLN A 132 -11.50 20.05 -32.69
CA GLN A 132 -12.15 18.74 -32.60
C GLN A 132 -11.12 17.62 -32.44
N LYS A 133 -9.97 17.67 -33.13
CA LYS A 133 -8.89 16.68 -32.95
C LYS A 133 -8.31 16.70 -31.53
N ASN A 134 -8.06 17.87 -30.96
CA ASN A 134 -7.55 18.01 -29.59
C ASN A 134 -8.54 17.48 -28.56
N ILE A 135 -9.80 17.91 -28.64
CA ILE A 135 -10.88 17.43 -27.77
C ILE A 135 -11.02 15.91 -27.88
N ARG A 136 -10.96 15.36 -29.10
CA ARG A 136 -11.03 13.89 -29.30
C ARG A 136 -9.87 13.17 -28.63
N TYR A 137 -8.66 13.71 -28.76
CA TYR A 137 -7.46 13.14 -28.15
C TYR A 137 -7.61 13.10 -26.63
N LEU A 138 -7.96 14.23 -26.00
CA LEU A 138 -8.15 14.35 -24.56
C LEU A 138 -9.29 13.44 -24.06
N ALA A 139 -10.45 13.47 -24.73
CA ALA A 139 -11.58 12.62 -24.39
C ALA A 139 -11.23 11.12 -24.46
N THR A 140 -10.45 10.72 -25.47
CA THR A 140 -9.98 9.33 -25.61
C THR A 140 -8.98 8.96 -24.52
N ALA A 141 -8.05 9.85 -24.20
CA ALA A 141 -7.09 9.66 -23.13
C ALA A 141 -7.80 9.50 -21.77
N MET A 142 -8.78 10.35 -21.49
CA MET A 142 -9.64 10.24 -20.31
C MET A 142 -10.48 8.95 -20.30
N ALA A 143 -11.10 8.57 -21.42
CA ALA A 143 -11.85 7.32 -21.51
C ALA A 143 -10.98 6.08 -21.22
N SER A 144 -9.70 6.12 -21.62
CA SER A 144 -8.73 5.06 -21.34
C SER A 144 -8.30 5.02 -19.87
N TYR A 145 -8.51 6.11 -19.11
CA TYR A 145 -8.00 6.29 -17.76
C TYR A 145 -8.59 5.30 -16.76
N GLY A 146 -9.88 4.98 -16.84
CA GLY A 146 -10.51 3.98 -15.97
C GLY A 146 -10.21 2.52 -16.33
N SER A 147 -9.18 2.26 -17.14
CA SER A 147 -8.47 0.97 -17.15
C SER A 147 -7.51 0.83 -15.96
N LYS A 148 -7.15 1.96 -15.32
CA LYS A 148 -6.43 1.99 -14.06
C LYS A 148 -7.36 1.62 -12.92
N THR A 149 -6.85 0.78 -12.03
CA THR A 149 -7.49 0.43 -10.77
C THR A 149 -6.54 0.79 -9.65
N ALA A 150 -7.08 1.30 -8.55
CA ALA A 150 -6.29 1.64 -7.38
C ALA A 150 -5.49 0.43 -6.90
N SER A 151 -4.27 0.66 -6.40
CA SER A 151 -3.44 -0.44 -5.92
C SER A 151 -4.13 -1.26 -4.82
N THR A 152 -3.98 -2.58 -4.88
CA THR A 152 -4.49 -3.50 -3.86
C THR A 152 -3.74 -3.41 -2.53
N SER A 153 -2.58 -2.76 -2.50
CA SER A 153 -1.84 -2.45 -1.27
C SER A 153 -2.48 -1.32 -0.47
N ASN A 154 -3.38 -0.55 -1.08
CA ASN A 154 -4.07 0.58 -0.48
C ASN A 154 -5.22 0.12 0.42
N SER A 155 -5.65 0.96 1.35
CA SER A 155 -6.81 0.66 2.21
C SER A 155 -8.08 0.50 1.36
N GLN A 156 -9.09 -0.21 1.87
CA GLN A 156 -10.34 -0.39 1.13
C GLN A 156 -11.03 0.95 0.83
N GLU A 157 -10.98 1.88 1.78
CA GLU A 157 -11.55 3.22 1.62
C GLU A 157 -10.73 4.06 0.62
N GLY A 158 -9.41 3.96 0.67
CA GLY A 158 -8.51 4.60 -0.27
C GLY A 158 -8.71 4.09 -1.70
N GLN A 159 -8.85 2.78 -1.88
CA GLN A 159 -9.18 2.15 -3.17
C GLN A 159 -10.52 2.63 -3.69
N LEU A 160 -11.55 2.68 -2.84
CA LEU A 160 -12.87 3.16 -3.22
C LEU A 160 -12.82 4.62 -3.70
N THR A 161 -12.10 5.47 -2.96
CA THR A 161 -11.97 6.89 -3.26
C THR A 161 -11.28 7.12 -4.60
N LEU A 162 -10.13 6.46 -4.84
CA LEU A 162 -9.41 6.55 -6.11
C LEU A 162 -10.22 5.98 -7.27
N ASN A 163 -10.81 4.80 -7.11
CA ASN A 163 -11.59 4.18 -8.18
C ASN A 163 -12.82 5.03 -8.55
N ARG A 164 -13.44 5.75 -7.61
CA ARG A 164 -14.51 6.71 -7.93
C ARG A 164 -13.99 7.84 -8.80
N TYR A 165 -12.86 8.45 -8.44
CA TYR A 165 -12.24 9.49 -9.25
C TYR A 165 -11.85 8.98 -10.65
N TYR A 166 -11.15 7.85 -10.74
CA TYR A 166 -10.74 7.25 -12.02
C TYR A 166 -11.92 6.92 -12.93
N ASN A 167 -13.00 6.39 -12.35
CA ASN A 167 -14.22 6.10 -13.10
C ASN A 167 -14.94 7.37 -13.55
N ALA A 168 -14.95 8.43 -12.73
CA ALA A 168 -15.58 9.70 -13.08
C ALA A 168 -14.86 10.35 -14.28
N VAL A 169 -13.52 10.39 -14.27
CA VAL A 169 -12.71 10.86 -15.41
C VAL A 169 -12.99 10.03 -16.66
N LYS A 170 -13.05 8.70 -16.53
CA LYS A 170 -13.38 7.79 -17.63
C LYS A 170 -14.75 8.07 -18.23
N GLN A 171 -15.77 8.19 -17.40
CA GLN A 171 -17.14 8.43 -17.87
C GLN A 171 -17.25 9.78 -18.60
N LEU A 172 -16.61 10.82 -18.05
CA LEU A 172 -16.54 12.13 -18.71
C LEU A 172 -15.87 12.02 -20.09
N GLY A 173 -14.72 11.34 -20.18
CA GLY A 173 -14.02 11.10 -21.45
C GLY A 173 -14.84 10.29 -22.46
N MET A 174 -15.53 9.24 -22.01
CA MET A 174 -16.40 8.43 -22.86
C MET A 174 -17.54 9.29 -23.44
N ASN A 175 -18.22 10.07 -22.61
CA ASN A 175 -19.29 10.95 -23.03
C ASN A 175 -18.77 12.01 -24.02
N ALA A 176 -17.65 12.66 -23.70
CA ALA A 176 -17.02 13.67 -24.55
C ALA A 176 -16.63 13.11 -25.92
N SER A 177 -16.11 11.88 -25.97
CA SER A 177 -15.67 11.25 -27.21
C SER A 177 -16.81 11.10 -28.24
N THR A 178 -18.04 10.87 -27.75
CA THR A 178 -19.25 10.76 -28.59
C THR A 178 -19.78 12.11 -29.05
N GLN A 179 -19.41 13.20 -28.37
CA GLN A 179 -19.91 14.56 -28.62
C GLN A 179 -18.85 15.49 -29.23
N THR A 180 -17.67 14.96 -29.61
CA THR A 180 -16.51 15.74 -30.10
C THR A 180 -16.86 16.82 -31.13
N LYS A 181 -17.73 16.51 -32.11
CA LYS A 181 -18.11 17.45 -33.19
C LYS A 181 -19.06 18.56 -32.74
N ASN A 182 -19.66 18.41 -31.57
CA ASN A 182 -20.73 19.27 -31.08
C ASN A 182 -20.25 20.34 -30.11
N PHE A 183 -18.95 20.39 -29.76
CA PHE A 183 -18.40 21.41 -28.85
C PHE A 183 -18.18 22.77 -29.51
N TYR A 184 -17.83 22.79 -30.80
CA TYR A 184 -17.46 24.01 -31.48
C TYR A 184 -18.65 24.97 -31.64
N GLY A 185 -18.54 26.17 -31.06
CA GLY A 185 -19.58 27.19 -31.12
C GLY A 185 -20.89 26.83 -30.43
N ASN A 186 -20.94 25.75 -29.65
CA ASN A 186 -22.13 25.26 -28.97
C ASN A 186 -22.02 25.44 -27.45
N ALA A 187 -22.45 26.60 -26.98
CA ALA A 187 -22.35 26.95 -25.57
C ALA A 187 -23.16 26.03 -24.64
N ALA A 188 -24.27 25.45 -25.11
CA ALA A 188 -25.07 24.55 -24.30
C ALA A 188 -24.30 23.27 -23.96
N VAL A 189 -23.74 22.60 -24.98
CA VAL A 189 -22.92 21.39 -24.79
C VAL A 189 -21.69 21.69 -23.94
N VAL A 190 -21.00 22.80 -24.17
CA VAL A 190 -19.84 23.16 -23.34
C VAL A 190 -20.25 23.37 -21.87
N ASN A 191 -21.34 24.10 -21.60
CA ASN A 191 -21.78 24.36 -20.22
C ASN A 191 -22.16 23.06 -19.49
N ASP A 192 -22.85 22.11 -20.16
CA ASP A 192 -23.19 20.81 -19.57
C ASP A 192 -21.91 20.04 -19.17
N PHE A 193 -20.89 20.04 -20.03
CA PHE A 193 -19.61 19.39 -19.74
C PHE A 193 -18.82 20.11 -18.64
N LEU A 194 -18.89 21.44 -18.54
CA LEU A 194 -18.29 22.20 -17.43
C LEU A 194 -18.95 21.85 -16.09
N GLU A 195 -20.26 21.59 -16.06
CA GLU A 195 -20.92 21.08 -14.86
C GLU A 195 -20.47 19.67 -14.50
N ASP A 196 -20.30 18.79 -15.50
CA ASP A 196 -19.80 17.44 -15.26
C ASP A 196 -18.33 17.45 -14.79
N ILE A 197 -17.48 18.35 -15.30
CA ILE A 197 -16.12 18.56 -14.79
C ILE A 197 -16.15 18.89 -13.30
N LYS A 198 -17.00 19.82 -12.85
CA LYS A 198 -17.14 20.16 -11.42
C LYS A 198 -17.54 18.97 -10.55
N LYS A 199 -18.35 18.04 -11.08
CA LYS A 199 -18.68 16.79 -10.37
C LYS A 199 -17.45 15.89 -10.26
N VAL A 200 -16.64 15.78 -11.32
CA VAL A 200 -15.39 15.03 -11.30
C VAL A 200 -14.39 15.64 -10.30
N GLU A 201 -14.25 16.96 -10.27
CA GLU A 201 -13.41 17.68 -9.30
C GLU A 201 -13.80 17.41 -7.85
N THR A 202 -15.08 17.14 -7.58
CA THR A 202 -15.52 16.79 -6.22
C THR A 202 -14.90 15.45 -5.78
N TYR A 203 -14.84 14.47 -6.67
CA TYR A 203 -14.16 13.19 -6.39
C TYR A 203 -12.65 13.33 -6.33
N GLU A 204 -12.09 14.21 -7.15
CA GLU A 204 -10.66 14.54 -7.11
C GLU A 204 -10.26 15.14 -5.77
N LYS A 205 -10.98 16.17 -5.30
CA LYS A 205 -10.74 16.81 -4.00
C LYS A 205 -10.89 15.82 -2.86
N ALA A 206 -11.84 14.88 -2.95
CA ALA A 206 -11.96 13.81 -1.97
C ALA A 206 -10.73 12.89 -1.96
N ALA A 207 -10.19 12.54 -3.14
CA ALA A 207 -8.94 11.78 -3.24
C ALA A 207 -7.75 12.58 -2.68
N PHE A 208 -7.64 13.87 -3.01
CA PHE A 208 -6.54 14.71 -2.54
C PHE A 208 -6.58 14.88 -1.02
N ALA A 209 -7.77 15.12 -0.47
CA ALA A 209 -7.96 15.21 0.98
C ALA A 209 -7.62 13.89 1.69
N TYR A 210 -8.01 12.74 1.13
CA TYR A 210 -7.72 11.44 1.72
C TYR A 210 -6.22 11.16 1.81
N TYR A 211 -5.46 11.48 0.76
CA TYR A 211 -4.02 11.23 0.69
C TYR A 211 -3.15 12.43 1.07
N ASN A 212 -3.75 13.54 1.52
CA ASN A 212 -3.07 14.81 1.80
C ASN A 212 -2.19 15.28 0.64
N VAL A 213 -2.71 15.19 -0.59
CA VAL A 213 -2.03 15.66 -1.79
C VAL A 213 -2.12 17.18 -1.84
N ASP A 214 -0.98 17.84 -2.01
CA ASP A 214 -0.92 19.29 -2.18
C ASP A 214 -1.27 19.66 -3.62
N GLU A 215 -2.47 20.21 -3.82
CA GLU A 215 -2.93 20.67 -5.13
C GLU A 215 -2.01 21.75 -5.73
N SER A 216 -1.38 22.55 -4.89
CA SER A 216 -0.49 23.63 -5.33
C SER A 216 0.79 23.12 -5.98
N ALA A 217 1.20 21.88 -5.67
CA ALA A 217 2.35 21.24 -6.31
C ALA A 217 2.12 21.02 -7.82
N PHE A 218 0.89 20.72 -8.23
CA PHE A 218 0.53 20.55 -9.65
C PHE A 218 0.38 21.87 -10.41
N SER A 219 0.14 22.97 -9.70
CA SER A 219 0.00 24.28 -10.34
C SER A 219 1.36 24.88 -10.73
N GLN A 220 2.45 24.46 -10.07
CA GLN A 220 3.80 25.00 -10.23
C GLN A 220 4.64 24.29 -11.31
N GLU A 221 4.21 23.10 -11.77
CA GLU A 221 4.93 22.30 -12.79
C GLU A 221 4.57 22.66 -14.25
N LYS A 222 3.80 23.73 -14.48
CA LYS A 222 3.52 24.26 -15.83
C LYS A 222 4.72 24.98 -16.44
#